data_AF-A0AAV2PHT3-F1
#
_entry.id   AF-A0AAV2PHT3-F1
#
_cell.length_a   1.000
_cell.length_b   1.000
_cell.length_c   1.000
_cell.angle_alpha   90.00
_cell.angle_beta   90.00
_cell.angle_gamma   90.00
#
_symmetry.space_group_name_H-M   'P 1'
#
loop_
_entity.id
_entity.type
_entity.pdbx_description
1 polymer ?
#
loop_
_entity_poly.entity_id
_entity_poly.type
_entity_poly.pdbx_seq_one_letter_code
_entity_poly.pdbx_strand_id
1 'polypeptide(L)'
;MDFIFGNELFALNNNVMWNHLPAELICFIFKHLPVKDVLLSARKVCKNWNDVVYQTAFWLWRMQRAGIRINQELKASLIFSAEDPETVLRIIQAACLFKENPNTLPGQLGYGQVWTVRESGELNIFSASAILLFRTPKRVNLVLKKDPNDVKYLSILLKILALKDCEVELEDRYSWRNPNSKSDKMLEVLTAPSSICRLKNFQGSLSSDTISHIPNTVFRLDLSIKDPQVLQDLMRVKPPGLENLWLHMEAGSLDTSNLVQIQNVRGCGFYVSNLKDGDEAWLASVAQKIMPNEGFYGLFLVSCNFSVNVMQSAIQLLSDMGIKTWQVCLSSPNFTEENAKDLKHQLQHHLRSYYIQYKLAENLELYGW
;
A
#
# COMPACT_ATOMS: atom_id res chain seq x y z
N MET A 1 -14.61 -85.73 -0.53
CA MET A 1 -14.88 -84.63 -1.48
C MET A 1 -14.72 -83.35 -0.68
N ASP A 2 -13.48 -82.87 -0.59
CA ASP A 2 -13.13 -81.67 0.16
C ASP A 2 -12.84 -80.55 -0.84
N PHE A 3 -13.65 -79.50 -0.78
CA PHE A 3 -13.45 -78.27 -1.55
C PHE A 3 -12.39 -77.42 -0.83
N ILE A 4 -11.17 -77.41 -1.37
CA ILE A 4 -10.12 -76.48 -0.96
C ILE A 4 -10.43 -75.13 -1.62
N PHE A 5 -10.82 -74.14 -0.81
CA PHE A 5 -10.84 -72.74 -1.21
C PHE A 5 -9.39 -72.29 -1.47
N GLY A 6 -9.03 -72.15 -2.74
CA GLY A 6 -7.83 -71.47 -3.19
C GLY A 6 -7.95 -69.98 -2.88
N ASN A 7 -7.52 -69.59 -1.68
CA ASN A 7 -7.38 -68.20 -1.25
C ASN A 7 -6.03 -67.62 -1.72
N GLU A 8 -5.72 -67.77 -3.01
CA GLU A 8 -4.66 -67.00 -3.67
C GLU A 8 -5.26 -65.71 -4.21
N LEU A 9 -5.62 -64.82 -3.28
CA LEU A 9 -5.67 -63.40 -3.59
C LEU A 9 -4.26 -63.01 -4.03
N PHE A 10 -4.12 -62.63 -5.30
CA PHE A 10 -2.96 -61.96 -5.86
C PHE A 10 -2.58 -60.77 -4.97
N ALA A 11 -1.73 -61.00 -3.97
CA ALA A 11 -0.87 -59.98 -3.42
C ALA A 11 0.11 -59.63 -4.53
N LEU A 12 -0.37 -58.81 -5.48
CA LEU A 12 0.52 -58.04 -6.34
C LEU A 12 1.50 -57.39 -5.39
N ASN A 13 2.75 -57.83 -5.48
CA ASN A 13 3.90 -57.24 -4.83
C ASN A 13 4.04 -55.83 -5.43
N ASN A 14 3.17 -54.93 -4.98
CA ASN A 14 2.99 -53.55 -5.43
C ASN A 14 4.13 -52.66 -4.92
N ASN A 15 5.34 -53.22 -4.83
CA ASN A 15 6.59 -52.48 -4.83
C ASN A 15 6.86 -51.88 -6.22
N VAL A 16 5.83 -51.26 -6.82
CA VAL A 16 6.08 -50.23 -7.82
C VAL A 16 6.85 -49.17 -7.06
N MET A 17 8.13 -49.09 -7.37
CA MET A 17 9.08 -48.17 -6.76
C MET A 17 8.76 -46.73 -7.23
N TRP A 18 7.61 -46.19 -6.80
CA TRP A 18 7.15 -44.83 -7.09
C TRP A 18 8.19 -43.78 -6.69
N ASN A 19 9.04 -44.12 -5.72
CA ASN A 19 10.17 -43.32 -5.24
C ASN A 19 11.29 -43.18 -6.28
N HIS A 20 11.36 -44.09 -7.26
CA HIS A 20 12.41 -44.15 -8.29
C HIS A 20 11.92 -43.69 -9.67
N LEU A 21 10.68 -43.22 -9.77
CA LEU A 21 10.21 -42.63 -11.02
C LEU A 21 11.02 -41.35 -11.33
N PRO A 22 11.47 -41.17 -12.57
CA PRO A 22 12.03 -39.91 -13.03
C PRO A 22 11.08 -38.74 -12.76
N ALA A 23 11.65 -37.58 -12.40
CA ALA A 23 10.89 -36.37 -12.08
C ALA A 23 9.95 -35.96 -13.23
N GLU A 24 10.35 -36.22 -14.47
CA GLU A 24 9.56 -35.95 -15.69
C GLU A 24 8.28 -36.78 -15.73
N LEU A 25 8.32 -38.05 -15.32
CA LEU A 25 7.14 -38.91 -15.24
C LEU A 25 6.23 -38.48 -14.10
N ILE A 26 6.79 -38.08 -12.96
CA ILE A 26 6.01 -37.52 -11.84
C ILE A 26 5.31 -36.23 -12.26
N CYS A 27 6.02 -35.31 -12.93
CA CYS A 27 5.43 -34.11 -13.54
C CYS A 27 4.29 -34.47 -14.50
N PHE A 28 4.50 -35.51 -15.32
CA PHE A 28 3.50 -36.00 -16.27
C PHE A 28 2.26 -36.55 -15.58
N ILE A 29 2.40 -37.23 -14.43
CA ILE A 29 1.27 -37.69 -13.61
C ILE A 29 0.55 -36.49 -12.98
N PHE A 30 1.30 -35.61 -12.31
CA PHE A 30 0.72 -34.47 -11.59
C PHE A 30 -0.02 -33.49 -12.49
N LYS A 31 0.31 -33.43 -13.79
CA LYS A 31 -0.40 -32.57 -14.74
C LYS A 31 -1.90 -32.89 -14.85
N HIS A 32 -2.30 -34.11 -14.52
CA HIS A 32 -3.67 -34.59 -14.62
C HIS A 32 -4.42 -34.54 -13.29
N LEU A 33 -3.73 -34.22 -12.20
CA LEU A 33 -4.31 -34.11 -10.86
C LEU A 33 -4.70 -32.66 -10.58
N PRO A 34 -5.80 -32.39 -9.87
CA PRO A 34 -6.13 -31.06 -9.36
C PRO A 34 -4.98 -30.42 -8.54
N VAL A 35 -4.81 -29.10 -8.61
CA VAL A 35 -3.76 -28.39 -7.86
C VAL A 35 -3.84 -28.71 -6.37
N LYS A 36 -5.07 -28.73 -5.83
CA LYS A 36 -5.33 -29.02 -4.43
C LYS A 36 -4.82 -30.41 -4.03
N ASP A 37 -5.01 -31.42 -4.88
CA ASP A 37 -4.61 -32.79 -4.59
C ASP A 37 -3.08 -32.95 -4.67
N VAL A 38 -2.44 -32.26 -5.62
CA VAL A 38 -0.97 -32.19 -5.70
C VAL A 38 -0.39 -31.59 -4.42
N LEU A 39 -0.95 -30.47 -3.96
CA LEU A 39 -0.47 -29.74 -2.78
C LEU A 39 -0.77 -30.43 -1.45
N LEU A 40 -1.91 -31.11 -1.31
CA LEU A 40 -2.33 -31.65 -0.01
C LEU A 40 -2.04 -33.13 0.17
N SER A 41 -2.07 -33.89 -0.93
CA SER A 41 -2.01 -35.35 -0.93
C SER A 41 -0.73 -35.86 -1.59
N ALA A 42 -0.49 -35.49 -2.86
CA ALA A 42 0.62 -36.08 -3.63
C ALA A 42 2.00 -35.79 -3.02
N ARG A 43 2.23 -34.57 -2.51
CA ARG A 43 3.51 -34.22 -1.85
C ARG A 43 3.84 -35.09 -0.62
N LYS A 44 2.86 -35.76 -0.03
CA LYS A 44 3.05 -36.59 1.18
C LYS A 44 3.35 -38.06 0.86
N VAL A 45 3.28 -38.46 -0.41
CA VAL A 45 3.45 -39.85 -0.82
C VAL A 45 4.88 -40.32 -0.58
N CYS A 46 5.87 -39.57 -1.08
CA CYS A 46 7.28 -39.86 -0.83
C CYS A 46 8.17 -38.63 -1.08
N LYS A 47 9.44 -38.72 -0.70
CA LYS A 47 10.41 -37.63 -0.88
C LYS A 47 10.53 -37.16 -2.33
N ASN A 48 10.64 -38.09 -3.28
CA ASN A 48 10.77 -37.74 -4.70
C ASN A 48 9.56 -36.95 -5.23
N TRP A 49 8.34 -37.33 -4.83
CA TRP A 49 7.11 -36.60 -5.18
C TRP A 49 7.08 -35.22 -4.54
N ASN A 50 7.50 -35.12 -3.28
CA ASN A 50 7.66 -33.85 -2.59
C ASN A 50 8.66 -32.93 -3.30
N ASP A 51 9.82 -33.45 -3.67
CA ASP A 51 10.88 -32.71 -4.34
C ASP A 51 10.38 -32.11 -5.67
N VAL A 52 9.57 -32.85 -6.44
CA VAL A 52 8.90 -32.31 -7.65
C VAL A 52 7.90 -31.19 -7.32
N VAL A 53 7.11 -31.33 -6.26
CA VAL A 53 6.17 -30.27 -5.82
C VAL A 53 6.92 -29.00 -5.37
N TYR A 54 8.15 -29.13 -4.86
CA TYR A 54 8.98 -27.98 -4.47
C TYR A 54 9.78 -27.34 -5.62
N GLN A 55 9.68 -27.87 -6.85
CA GLN A 55 10.34 -27.26 -8.00
C GLN A 55 9.49 -26.13 -8.60
N THR A 56 10.00 -24.89 -8.54
CA THR A 56 9.38 -23.71 -9.17
C THR A 56 9.12 -23.92 -10.66
N ALA A 57 10.03 -24.61 -11.37
CA ALA A 57 9.89 -24.90 -12.80
C ALA A 57 8.61 -25.71 -13.12
N PHE A 58 8.26 -26.69 -12.29
CA PHE A 58 7.03 -27.48 -12.44
C PHE A 58 5.77 -26.60 -12.37
N TRP A 59 5.72 -25.68 -11.40
CA TRP A 59 4.57 -24.81 -11.23
C TRP A 59 4.47 -23.71 -12.30
N LEU A 60 5.59 -23.17 -12.76
CA LEU A 60 5.61 -22.24 -13.89
C LEU A 60 5.09 -22.89 -15.18
N TRP A 61 5.45 -24.15 -15.43
CA TRP A 61 4.90 -24.91 -16.54
C TRP A 61 3.38 -25.12 -16.38
N ARG A 62 2.92 -25.45 -15.17
CA ARG A 62 1.50 -25.63 -14.88
C ARG A 62 0.70 -24.33 -15.06
N MET A 63 1.24 -23.19 -14.63
CA MET A 63 0.67 -21.86 -14.89
C MET A 63 0.45 -21.63 -16.39
N GLN A 64 1.47 -21.87 -17.21
CA GLN A 64 1.40 -21.69 -18.66
C GLN A 64 0.28 -22.54 -19.28
N ARG A 65 0.13 -23.79 -18.83
CA ARG A 65 -0.96 -24.68 -19.28
C ARG A 65 -2.35 -24.22 -18.84
N ALA A 66 -2.47 -23.65 -17.64
CA ALA A 66 -3.71 -23.05 -17.15
C ALA A 66 -4.06 -21.72 -17.84
N GLY A 67 -3.32 -21.35 -18.89
CA GLY A 67 -3.51 -20.09 -19.62
C GLY A 67 -2.97 -18.87 -18.88
N ILE A 68 -2.22 -19.06 -17.79
CA ILE A 68 -1.58 -17.97 -17.06
C ILE A 68 -0.26 -17.65 -17.76
N ARG A 69 -0.24 -16.53 -18.49
CA ARG A 69 0.95 -16.04 -19.17
C ARG A 69 1.58 -14.92 -18.36
N ILE A 70 2.74 -15.19 -17.78
CA ILE A 70 3.62 -14.16 -17.22
C ILE A 70 4.67 -13.79 -18.27
N ASN A 71 4.97 -12.49 -18.42
CA ASN A 71 6.02 -12.05 -19.33
C ASN A 71 7.42 -12.47 -18.78
N GLN A 72 8.43 -12.45 -19.65
CA GLN A 72 9.78 -12.89 -19.27
C GLN A 72 10.38 -12.03 -18.17
N GLU A 73 10.07 -10.73 -18.16
CA GLU A 73 10.56 -9.81 -17.16
C GLU A 73 10.00 -10.09 -15.77
N LEU A 74 8.69 -10.34 -15.66
CA LEU A 74 8.05 -10.73 -14.41
C LEU A 74 8.57 -12.08 -13.93
N LYS A 75 8.75 -13.03 -14.85
CA LYS A 75 9.36 -14.32 -14.52
C LYS A 75 10.78 -14.15 -13.97
N ALA A 76 11.61 -13.31 -14.60
CA ALA A 76 12.95 -13.00 -14.12
C ALA A 76 12.90 -12.28 -12.77
N SER A 77 12.02 -11.28 -12.60
CA SER A 77 11.86 -10.54 -11.36
C SER A 77 11.38 -11.41 -10.19
N LEU A 78 10.61 -12.48 -10.46
CA LEU A 78 10.18 -13.44 -9.43
C LEU A 78 11.26 -14.48 -9.12
N ILE A 79 12.00 -14.96 -10.12
CA ILE A 79 13.04 -16.00 -9.93
C ILE A 79 14.30 -15.41 -9.31
N PHE A 80 14.70 -14.22 -9.75
CA PHE A 80 15.93 -13.55 -9.34
C PHE A 80 15.69 -12.44 -8.32
N SER A 81 14.47 -12.29 -7.78
CA SER A 81 14.29 -11.44 -6.61
C SER A 81 15.21 -11.93 -5.50
N ALA A 82 15.87 -11.01 -4.79
CA ALA A 82 16.63 -11.29 -3.56
C ALA A 82 15.76 -11.81 -2.39
N GLU A 83 14.59 -12.35 -2.70
CA GLU A 83 13.60 -12.85 -1.78
C GLU A 83 13.68 -14.37 -1.70
N ASP A 84 13.19 -14.90 -0.59
CA ASP A 84 13.16 -16.34 -0.33
C ASP A 84 12.46 -17.12 -1.48
N PRO A 85 13.16 -18.04 -2.16
CA PRO A 85 12.59 -18.84 -3.24
C PRO A 85 11.34 -19.63 -2.84
N GLU A 86 11.23 -20.03 -1.57
CA GLU A 86 10.04 -20.74 -1.06
C GLU A 86 8.81 -19.83 -1.08
N THR A 87 8.98 -18.56 -0.74
CA THR A 87 7.92 -17.56 -0.79
C THR A 87 7.38 -17.37 -2.21
N VAL A 88 8.27 -17.26 -3.21
CA VAL A 88 7.89 -17.13 -4.62
C VAL A 88 7.13 -18.38 -5.08
N LEU A 89 7.63 -19.56 -4.72
CA LEU A 89 6.97 -20.83 -5.01
C LEU A 89 5.53 -20.86 -4.44
N ARG A 90 5.34 -20.44 -3.18
CA ARG A 90 4.02 -20.40 -2.54
C ARG A 90 3.04 -19.47 -3.28
N ILE A 91 3.50 -18.33 -3.78
CA ILE A 91 2.67 -17.40 -4.57
C ILE A 91 2.25 -18.04 -5.91
N ILE A 92 3.19 -18.69 -6.61
CA ILE A 92 2.93 -19.39 -7.87
C ILE A 92 1.95 -20.56 -7.65
N GLN A 93 2.12 -21.34 -6.58
CA GLN A 93 1.20 -22.41 -6.18
C GLN A 93 -0.20 -21.86 -5.89
N ALA A 94 -0.29 -20.77 -5.12
CA ALA A 94 -1.56 -20.11 -4.82
C ALA A 94 -2.25 -19.58 -6.10
N ALA A 95 -1.48 -19.03 -7.04
CA ALA A 95 -2.01 -18.56 -8.31
C ALA A 95 -2.63 -19.70 -9.13
N CYS A 96 -1.98 -20.86 -9.18
CA CYS A 96 -2.54 -22.06 -9.83
C CYS A 96 -3.83 -22.51 -9.13
N LEU A 97 -3.84 -22.53 -7.80
CA LEU A 97 -5.01 -22.95 -7.02
C LEU A 97 -6.20 -22.01 -7.25
N PHE A 98 -5.99 -20.70 -7.17
CA PHE A 98 -7.04 -19.70 -7.39
C PHE A 98 -7.58 -19.72 -8.83
N LYS A 99 -6.71 -19.99 -9.81
CA LYS A 99 -7.13 -20.11 -11.21
C LYS A 99 -7.99 -21.35 -11.45
N GLU A 100 -7.65 -22.48 -10.84
CA GLU A 100 -8.38 -23.74 -10.97
C GLU A 100 -9.70 -23.73 -10.18
N ASN A 101 -9.74 -23.01 -9.05
CA ASN A 101 -10.93 -22.91 -8.21
C ASN A 101 -11.29 -21.43 -7.90
N PRO A 102 -11.98 -20.73 -8.81
CA PRO A 102 -12.35 -19.33 -8.63
C PRO A 102 -13.21 -19.05 -7.39
N ASN A 103 -13.93 -20.06 -6.88
CA ASN A 103 -14.74 -19.93 -5.66
C ASN A 103 -13.89 -19.73 -4.39
N THR A 104 -12.57 -19.96 -4.49
CA THR A 104 -11.62 -19.70 -3.39
C THR A 104 -11.01 -18.31 -3.44
N LEU A 105 -11.36 -17.50 -4.44
CA LEU A 105 -10.93 -16.11 -4.51
C LEU A 105 -11.55 -15.32 -3.34
N PRO A 106 -10.77 -14.46 -2.66
CA PRO A 106 -11.30 -13.58 -1.64
C PRO A 106 -12.25 -12.56 -2.26
N GLY A 107 -13.51 -12.55 -1.81
CA GLY A 107 -14.53 -11.57 -2.19
C GLY A 107 -15.04 -11.67 -3.63
N GLN A 108 -15.95 -10.77 -4.01
CA GLN A 108 -16.45 -10.66 -5.38
C GLN A 108 -15.44 -9.91 -6.26
N LEU A 109 -14.29 -10.51 -6.57
CA LEU A 109 -13.36 -9.99 -7.59
C LEU A 109 -14.02 -10.18 -8.98
N GLY A 110 -14.80 -9.21 -9.43
CA GLY A 110 -15.46 -9.09 -10.76
C GLY A 110 -14.63 -8.31 -11.79
N TYR A 111 -15.09 -8.26 -13.05
CA TYR A 111 -14.41 -7.54 -14.13
C TYR A 111 -14.59 -6.01 -13.97
N GLY A 112 -13.57 -5.22 -14.35
CA GLY A 112 -13.60 -3.75 -14.26
C GLY A 112 -13.41 -3.17 -12.86
N GLN A 113 -13.01 -4.00 -11.89
CA GLN A 113 -13.00 -3.61 -10.48
C GLN A 113 -11.74 -2.88 -10.03
N VAL A 114 -11.94 -2.11 -8.95
CA VAL A 114 -10.92 -1.55 -8.09
C VAL A 114 -10.64 -2.56 -6.97
N TRP A 115 -9.39 -2.94 -6.78
CA TRP A 115 -8.99 -3.82 -5.69
C TRP A 115 -8.43 -2.99 -4.55
N THR A 116 -8.94 -3.19 -3.34
CA THR A 116 -8.30 -2.63 -2.14
C THR A 116 -7.48 -3.71 -1.47
N VAL A 117 -6.16 -3.55 -1.47
CA VAL A 117 -5.20 -4.49 -0.88
C VAL A 117 -4.71 -3.91 0.44
N ARG A 118 -4.74 -4.71 1.49
CA ARG A 118 -4.30 -4.34 2.85
C ARG A 118 -3.39 -5.43 3.43
N GLU A 119 -2.65 -5.15 4.49
CA GLU A 119 -1.84 -6.19 5.15
C GLU A 119 -2.70 -7.25 5.81
N SER A 120 -3.81 -6.82 6.40
CA SER A 120 -4.85 -7.67 6.99
C SER A 120 -6.21 -7.22 6.48
N GLY A 121 -6.81 -7.99 5.58
CA GLY A 121 -8.12 -7.73 5.00
C GLY A 121 -8.58 -8.90 4.13
N GLU A 122 -9.76 -8.76 3.52
CA GLU A 122 -10.32 -9.79 2.62
C GLU A 122 -9.33 -10.12 1.49
N LEU A 123 -8.82 -9.08 0.80
CA LEU A 123 -7.72 -9.21 -0.14
C LEU A 123 -6.41 -8.74 0.51
N ASN A 124 -5.71 -9.68 1.14
CA ASN A 124 -4.39 -9.42 1.70
C ASN A 124 -3.29 -9.40 0.62
N ILE A 125 -2.09 -8.92 0.98
CA ILE A 125 -0.94 -8.79 0.07
C ILE A 125 -0.54 -10.12 -0.58
N PHE A 126 -0.52 -11.23 0.16
CA PHE A 126 -0.18 -12.54 -0.39
C PHE A 126 -1.18 -12.98 -1.49
N SER A 127 -2.47 -12.92 -1.17
CA SER A 127 -3.53 -13.28 -2.12
C SER A 127 -3.53 -12.36 -3.34
N ALA A 128 -3.35 -11.05 -3.14
CA ALA A 128 -3.23 -10.09 -4.23
C ALA A 128 -2.08 -10.43 -5.17
N SER A 129 -0.88 -10.70 -4.63
CA SER A 129 0.29 -11.11 -5.42
C SER A 129 -0.01 -12.32 -6.28
N ALA A 130 -0.62 -13.37 -5.71
CA ALA A 130 -0.95 -14.59 -6.44
C ALA A 130 -2.00 -14.35 -7.55
N ILE A 131 -3.06 -13.61 -7.26
CA ILE A 131 -4.16 -13.38 -8.20
C ILE A 131 -3.70 -12.46 -9.35
N LEU A 132 -2.86 -11.46 -9.06
CA LEU A 132 -2.30 -10.56 -10.06
C LEU A 132 -1.49 -11.30 -11.13
N LEU A 133 -0.96 -12.50 -10.86
CA LEU A 133 -0.25 -13.29 -11.86
C LEU A 133 -1.12 -13.68 -13.06
N PHE A 134 -2.44 -13.84 -12.88
CA PHE A 134 -3.35 -14.27 -13.94
C PHE A 134 -4.54 -13.34 -14.19
N ARG A 135 -4.64 -12.24 -13.42
CA ARG A 135 -5.73 -11.28 -13.54
C ARG A 135 -5.26 -9.87 -13.22
N THR A 136 -5.59 -8.93 -14.10
CA THR A 136 -5.25 -7.50 -13.92
C THR A 136 -6.53 -6.71 -13.62
N PRO A 137 -6.65 -6.02 -12.47
CA PRO A 137 -7.74 -5.10 -12.21
C PRO A 137 -7.55 -3.79 -12.98
N LYS A 138 -8.59 -2.95 -13.01
CA LYS A 138 -8.43 -1.58 -13.54
C LYS A 138 -7.51 -0.76 -12.63
N ARG A 139 -7.67 -0.93 -11.32
CA ARG A 139 -6.93 -0.19 -10.30
C ARG A 139 -6.67 -1.02 -9.05
N VAL A 140 -5.52 -0.79 -8.41
CA VAL A 140 -5.16 -1.32 -7.10
C VAL A 140 -4.93 -0.18 -6.13
N ASN A 141 -5.71 -0.17 -5.05
CA ASN A 141 -5.55 0.71 -3.91
C ASN A 141 -4.79 -0.09 -2.83
N LEU A 142 -3.49 0.12 -2.74
CA LEU A 142 -2.62 -0.54 -1.78
C LEU A 142 -2.49 0.32 -0.53
N VAL A 143 -3.05 -0.14 0.59
CA VAL A 143 -3.05 0.60 1.85
C VAL A 143 -2.19 -0.11 2.88
N LEU A 144 -1.18 0.60 3.39
CA LEU A 144 -0.26 0.13 4.42
C LEU A 144 -0.46 0.95 5.70
N LYS A 145 -0.67 0.27 6.83
CA LYS A 145 -0.75 0.81 8.19
C LYS A 145 0.48 0.45 9.03
N LYS A 146 1.27 -0.56 8.63
CA LYS A 146 2.52 -0.98 9.29
C LYS A 146 3.73 -0.46 8.53
N ASP A 147 4.90 -0.49 9.17
CA ASP A 147 6.16 -0.17 8.51
C ASP A 147 6.33 -1.05 7.25
N PRO A 148 6.51 -0.45 6.06
CA PRO A 148 6.68 -1.21 4.81
C PRO A 148 7.75 -2.30 4.87
N ASN A 149 8.80 -2.12 5.67
CA ASN A 149 9.87 -3.10 5.84
C ASN A 149 9.42 -4.37 6.60
N ASP A 150 8.37 -4.26 7.42
CA ASP A 150 7.80 -5.37 8.19
C ASP A 150 6.64 -6.07 7.46
N VAL A 151 6.20 -5.53 6.32
CA VAL A 151 5.07 -6.07 5.56
C VAL A 151 5.52 -7.21 4.66
N LYS A 152 5.20 -8.44 5.09
CA LYS A 152 5.49 -9.66 4.33
C LYS A 152 4.91 -9.59 2.92
N TYR A 153 5.72 -10.02 1.94
CA TYR A 153 5.38 -10.13 0.52
C TYR A 153 5.15 -8.80 -0.21
N LEU A 154 5.34 -7.65 0.45
CA LEU A 154 5.11 -6.34 -0.16
C LEU A 154 6.03 -6.11 -1.36
N SER A 155 7.31 -6.44 -1.24
CA SER A 155 8.29 -6.32 -2.33
C SER A 155 7.90 -7.15 -3.58
N ILE A 156 7.35 -8.35 -3.40
CA ILE A 156 6.81 -9.15 -4.51
C ILE A 156 5.60 -8.49 -5.13
N LEU A 157 4.66 -8.02 -4.30
CA LEU A 157 3.46 -7.35 -4.77
C LEU A 157 3.82 -6.14 -5.63
N LEU A 158 4.75 -5.29 -5.17
CA LEU A 158 5.19 -4.09 -5.89
C LEU A 158 5.83 -4.42 -7.24
N LYS A 159 6.70 -5.45 -7.29
CA LYS A 159 7.29 -5.93 -8.56
C LYS A 159 6.24 -6.46 -9.52
N ILE A 160 5.26 -7.21 -9.01
CA ILE A 160 4.14 -7.68 -9.83
C ILE A 160 3.33 -6.48 -10.35
N LEU A 161 2.97 -5.53 -9.49
CA LEU A 161 2.21 -4.34 -9.86
C LEU A 161 2.93 -3.50 -10.91
N ALA A 162 4.24 -3.25 -10.75
CA ALA A 162 5.05 -2.52 -11.71
C ALA A 162 4.91 -3.11 -13.13
N LEU A 163 4.78 -4.43 -13.25
CA LEU A 163 4.67 -5.13 -14.53
C LEU A 163 3.23 -5.42 -14.96
N LYS A 164 2.25 -4.69 -14.42
CA LYS A 164 0.82 -4.81 -14.77
C LYS A 164 0.29 -3.49 -15.31
N ASP A 165 -0.42 -3.57 -16.44
CA ASP A 165 -1.14 -2.42 -16.99
C ASP A 165 -2.41 -2.15 -16.17
N CYS A 166 -2.23 -1.50 -15.03
CA CYS A 166 -3.29 -1.03 -14.14
C CYS A 166 -2.91 0.30 -13.48
N GLU A 167 -3.91 0.98 -12.93
CA GLU A 167 -3.67 2.12 -12.05
C GLU A 167 -3.28 1.65 -10.64
N VAL A 168 -2.40 2.39 -9.98
CA VAL A 168 -2.00 2.14 -8.59
C VAL A 168 -2.23 3.40 -7.77
N GLU A 169 -2.91 3.23 -6.64
CA GLU A 169 -3.00 4.23 -5.57
C GLU A 169 -2.30 3.63 -4.35
N LEU A 170 -1.15 4.18 -3.97
CA LEU A 170 -0.36 3.71 -2.82
C LEU A 170 -0.60 4.62 -1.62
N GLU A 171 -1.11 4.04 -0.55
CA GLU A 171 -1.34 4.70 0.73
C GLU A 171 -0.43 4.12 1.83
N ASP A 172 0.81 4.59 1.90
CA ASP A 172 1.72 4.28 3.02
C ASP A 172 1.43 5.18 4.21
N ARG A 173 0.35 4.85 4.93
CA ARG A 173 -0.12 5.62 6.08
C ARG A 173 0.86 5.55 7.24
N TYR A 174 1.66 4.48 7.33
CA TYR A 174 2.68 4.36 8.36
C TYR A 174 3.77 5.42 8.18
N SER A 175 4.43 5.46 7.01
CA SER A 175 5.52 6.42 6.79
C SER A 175 5.01 7.85 6.63
N TRP A 176 3.75 8.04 6.20
CA TRP A 176 3.10 9.35 6.27
C TRP A 176 3.02 9.88 7.71
N ARG A 177 2.61 9.04 8.68
CA ARG A 177 2.54 9.44 10.10
C ARG A 177 3.90 9.48 10.78
N ASN A 178 4.84 8.64 10.33
CA ASN A 178 6.17 8.50 10.90
C ASN A 178 7.23 8.99 9.90
N PRO A 179 7.56 10.29 9.87
CA PRO A 179 8.45 10.88 8.86
C PRO A 179 9.87 10.29 8.83
N ASN A 180 10.29 9.60 9.90
CA ASN A 180 11.56 8.87 9.96
C ASN A 180 11.57 7.60 9.11
N SER A 181 10.40 7.03 8.83
CA SER A 181 10.26 5.93 7.87
C SER A 181 10.24 6.51 6.45
N LYS A 182 10.66 5.71 5.47
CA LYS A 182 10.80 6.13 4.07
C LYS A 182 10.11 5.14 3.14
N SER A 183 9.39 5.71 2.17
CA SER A 183 8.63 5.01 1.14
C SER A 183 9.41 4.93 -0.19
N ASP A 184 10.66 5.39 -0.21
CA ASP A 184 11.51 5.56 -1.41
C ASP A 184 11.55 4.30 -2.28
N LYS A 185 11.90 3.14 -1.68
CA LYS A 185 11.98 1.86 -2.39
C LYS A 185 10.68 1.47 -3.08
N MET A 186 9.53 1.85 -2.51
CA MET A 186 8.24 1.52 -3.11
C MET A 186 7.99 2.38 -4.35
N LEU A 187 8.30 3.68 -4.27
CA LEU A 187 8.22 4.57 -5.42
C LEU A 187 9.17 4.09 -6.52
N GLU A 188 10.45 3.86 -6.19
CA GLU A 188 11.47 3.37 -7.13
C GLU A 188 11.04 2.12 -7.90
N VAL A 189 10.44 1.14 -7.23
CA VAL A 189 9.94 -0.09 -7.89
C VAL A 189 8.77 0.21 -8.82
N LEU A 190 7.81 1.03 -8.38
CA LEU A 190 6.60 1.35 -9.17
C LEU A 190 6.89 2.32 -10.32
N THR A 191 8.01 3.03 -10.29
CA THR A 191 8.42 4.02 -11.30
C THR A 191 9.67 3.62 -12.06
N ALA A 192 10.15 2.39 -11.87
CA ALA A 192 11.28 1.85 -12.61
C ALA A 192 11.02 1.96 -14.13
N PRO A 193 12.06 2.09 -14.97
CA PRO A 193 11.89 2.25 -16.43
C PRO A 193 11.08 1.15 -17.11
N SER A 194 11.05 -0.06 -16.55
CA SER A 194 10.25 -1.17 -17.06
C SER A 194 8.86 -1.29 -16.46
N SER A 195 8.52 -0.42 -15.51
CA SER A 195 7.17 -0.33 -14.96
C SER A 195 6.20 0.13 -16.06
N ILE A 196 5.11 -0.61 -16.20
CA ILE A 196 3.99 -0.31 -17.10
C ILE A 196 2.73 0.11 -16.34
N CYS A 197 2.75 0.06 -15.00
CA CYS A 197 1.64 0.55 -14.19
C CYS A 197 1.58 2.07 -14.18
N ARG A 198 0.41 2.62 -13.84
CA ARG A 198 0.19 4.06 -13.72
C ARG A 198 -0.04 4.42 -12.26
N LEU A 199 0.98 4.94 -11.59
CA LEU A 199 0.84 5.50 -10.25
C LEU A 199 0.02 6.79 -10.32
N LYS A 200 -1.18 6.77 -9.70
CA LYS A 200 -2.13 7.89 -9.69
C LYS A 200 -2.07 8.68 -8.38
N ASN A 201 -2.03 7.97 -7.26
CA ASN A 201 -1.94 8.56 -5.93
C ASN A 201 -0.74 7.95 -5.20
N PHE A 202 -0.01 8.79 -4.49
CA PHE A 202 1.06 8.34 -3.62
C PHE A 202 0.97 9.08 -2.28
N GLN A 203 0.90 8.32 -1.19
CA GLN A 203 1.01 8.82 0.17
C GLN A 203 2.16 8.11 0.87
N GLY A 204 3.00 8.87 1.57
CA GLY A 204 4.17 8.33 2.29
C GLY A 204 5.16 9.40 2.74
N SER A 205 6.41 9.00 2.93
CA SER A 205 7.54 9.90 3.25
C SER A 205 8.65 9.64 2.24
N LEU A 206 9.13 10.68 1.56
CA LEU A 206 10.18 10.57 0.55
C LEU A 206 11.47 11.27 0.98
N SER A 207 12.60 10.82 0.44
CA SER A 207 13.85 11.60 0.44
C SER A 207 13.87 12.59 -0.73
N SER A 208 14.72 13.62 -0.62
CA SER A 208 14.93 14.62 -1.66
C SER A 208 15.32 13.98 -3.00
N ASP A 209 16.22 12.99 -2.97
CA ASP A 209 16.68 12.26 -4.17
C ASP A 209 15.52 11.56 -4.90
N THR A 210 14.57 10.96 -4.17
CA THR A 210 13.44 10.24 -4.76
C THR A 210 12.35 11.17 -5.31
N ILE A 211 12.24 12.42 -4.87
CA ILE A 211 11.23 13.37 -5.39
C ILE A 211 11.35 13.57 -6.90
N SER A 212 12.58 13.54 -7.44
CA SER A 212 12.83 13.66 -8.88
C SER A 212 12.28 12.49 -9.72
N HIS A 213 11.93 11.37 -9.07
CA HIS A 213 11.41 10.17 -9.71
C HIS A 213 9.87 10.08 -9.70
N ILE A 214 9.17 11.07 -9.14
CA ILE A 214 7.70 11.10 -9.16
C ILE A 214 7.22 11.18 -10.62
N PRO A 215 6.39 10.23 -11.09
CA PRO A 215 6.00 10.19 -12.48
C PRO A 215 4.89 11.21 -12.75
N ASN A 216 4.82 11.70 -13.99
CA ASN A 216 3.80 12.66 -14.42
C ASN A 216 2.36 12.11 -14.38
N THR A 217 2.19 10.81 -14.14
CA THR A 217 0.87 10.18 -13.97
C THR A 217 0.25 10.46 -12.60
N VAL A 218 1.04 10.91 -11.62
CA VAL A 218 0.58 11.21 -10.27
C VAL A 218 -0.29 12.45 -10.29
N PHE A 219 -1.52 12.28 -9.81
CA PHE A 219 -2.54 13.30 -9.67
C PHE A 219 -2.63 13.83 -8.23
N ARG A 220 -2.34 12.97 -7.24
CA ARG A 220 -2.37 13.31 -5.82
C ARG A 220 -1.11 12.84 -5.10
N LEU A 221 -0.50 13.74 -4.34
CA LEU A 221 0.62 13.47 -3.45
C LEU A 221 0.25 13.81 -2.02
N ASP A 222 0.46 12.87 -1.12
CA ASP A 222 0.36 13.08 0.32
C ASP A 222 1.76 12.77 0.90
N LEU A 223 2.62 13.80 1.04
CA LEU A 223 3.98 13.68 1.58
C LEU A 223 4.20 14.17 3.03
N SER A 224 4.79 13.31 3.85
CA SER A 224 5.29 13.66 5.18
C SER A 224 6.66 14.33 5.05
N ILE A 225 6.77 15.57 5.50
CA ILE A 225 7.93 16.43 5.29
C ILE A 225 8.62 16.68 6.64
N LYS A 226 9.88 16.24 6.71
CA LYS A 226 10.79 16.51 7.83
C LYS A 226 12.03 17.30 7.41
N ASP A 227 12.29 17.35 6.11
CA ASP A 227 13.39 18.11 5.53
C ASP A 227 12.80 19.16 4.57
N PRO A 228 13.02 20.46 4.82
CA PRO A 228 12.55 21.52 3.92
C PRO A 228 13.01 21.33 2.47
N GLN A 229 14.16 20.67 2.27
CA GLN A 229 14.71 20.41 0.94
C GLN A 229 13.76 19.57 0.08
N VAL A 230 13.04 18.62 0.68
CA VAL A 230 12.03 17.79 -0.02
C VAL A 230 10.93 18.65 -0.63
N LEU A 231 10.44 19.66 0.10
CA LEU A 231 9.42 20.57 -0.40
C LEU A 231 9.98 21.48 -1.50
N GLN A 232 11.22 21.97 -1.33
CA GLN A 232 11.89 22.76 -2.37
C GLN A 232 12.06 21.97 -3.66
N ASP A 233 12.50 20.72 -3.58
CA ASP A 233 12.71 19.88 -4.76
C ASP A 233 11.39 19.50 -5.41
N LEU A 234 10.33 19.27 -4.62
CA LEU A 234 8.99 19.06 -5.19
C LEU A 234 8.52 20.28 -5.98
N MET A 235 8.76 21.49 -5.45
CA MET A 235 8.44 22.74 -6.13
C MET A 235 9.35 23.04 -7.31
N ARG A 236 10.53 22.39 -7.43
CA ARG A 236 11.37 22.45 -8.63
C ARG A 236 10.90 21.48 -9.71
N VAL A 237 10.60 20.24 -9.32
CA VAL A 237 10.17 19.17 -10.23
C VAL A 237 8.80 19.49 -10.84
N LYS A 238 7.85 19.97 -10.04
CA LYS A 238 6.47 20.33 -10.44
C LYS A 238 5.85 19.26 -11.37
N PRO A 239 5.54 18.06 -10.87
CA PRO A 239 4.96 17.00 -11.71
C PRO A 239 3.72 17.54 -12.45
N PRO A 240 3.70 17.57 -13.80
CA PRO A 240 2.65 18.26 -14.56
C PRO A 240 1.22 17.74 -14.32
N GLY A 241 1.08 16.48 -13.89
CA GLY A 241 -0.21 15.89 -13.56
C GLY A 241 -0.71 16.18 -12.14
N LEU A 242 0.10 16.82 -11.28
CA LEU A 242 -0.21 17.01 -9.87
C LEU A 242 -1.32 18.06 -9.69
N GLU A 243 -2.52 17.61 -9.29
CA GLU A 243 -3.61 18.51 -8.95
C GLU A 243 -3.74 18.71 -7.43
N ASN A 244 -3.45 17.69 -6.63
CA ASN A 244 -3.69 17.72 -5.19
C ASN A 244 -2.43 17.40 -4.41
N LEU A 245 -2.06 18.27 -3.47
CA LEU A 245 -0.91 18.11 -2.59
C LEU A 245 -1.35 18.17 -1.13
N TRP A 246 -1.08 17.13 -0.36
CA TRP A 246 -1.30 17.12 1.07
C TRP A 246 0.05 17.00 1.75
N LEU A 247 0.32 17.92 2.67
CA LEU A 247 1.58 17.95 3.40
C LEU A 247 1.33 17.63 4.86
N HIS A 248 2.09 16.69 5.41
CA HIS A 248 2.14 16.44 6.84
C HIS A 248 3.47 16.91 7.41
N MET A 249 3.42 17.67 8.49
CA MET A 249 4.59 18.18 9.20
C MET A 249 4.41 17.98 10.71
N GLU A 250 5.47 17.57 11.38
CA GLU A 250 5.49 17.54 12.84
C GLU A 250 5.86 18.93 13.38
N ALA A 251 5.24 19.37 14.47
CA ALA A 251 5.52 20.67 15.08
C ALA A 251 7.03 20.84 15.38
N GLY A 252 7.60 21.97 14.95
CA GLY A 252 9.01 22.28 15.15
C GLY A 252 9.99 21.44 14.31
N SER A 253 9.52 20.54 13.44
CA SER A 253 10.40 19.66 12.66
C SER A 253 11.13 20.36 11.52
N LEU A 254 10.68 21.56 11.13
CA LEU A 254 11.21 22.30 9.98
C LEU A 254 11.73 23.67 10.38
N ASP A 255 12.89 24.02 9.83
CA ASP A 255 13.32 25.40 9.73
C ASP A 255 12.45 26.14 8.70
N THR A 256 11.66 27.08 9.18
CA THR A 256 10.74 27.84 8.32
C THR A 256 11.49 28.74 7.33
N SER A 257 12.74 29.12 7.59
CA SER A 257 13.50 30.08 6.76
C SER A 257 13.64 29.61 5.30
N ASN A 258 13.66 28.30 5.09
CA ASN A 258 13.89 27.64 3.81
C ASN A 258 12.61 27.12 3.13
N LEU A 259 11.43 27.42 3.68
CA LEU A 259 10.17 27.00 3.06
C LEU A 259 9.84 27.84 1.83
N VAL A 260 9.27 27.18 0.84
CA VAL A 260 8.84 27.78 -0.43
C VAL A 260 7.32 27.73 -0.54
N GLN A 261 6.77 28.73 -1.21
CA GLN A 261 5.35 28.79 -1.49
C GLN A 261 4.94 27.67 -2.44
N ILE A 262 3.83 27.00 -2.13
CA ILE A 262 3.26 25.97 -3.00
C ILE A 262 2.57 26.66 -4.18
N GLN A 263 2.91 26.22 -5.38
CA GLN A 263 2.36 26.77 -6.62
C GLN A 263 1.86 25.64 -7.52
N ASN A 264 0.96 25.97 -8.45
CA ASN A 264 0.48 25.07 -9.50
C ASN A 264 -0.19 23.78 -9.00
N VAL A 265 -0.86 23.83 -7.86
CA VAL A 265 -1.75 22.77 -7.39
C VAL A 265 -3.16 23.33 -7.30
N ARG A 266 -4.15 22.51 -7.67
CA ARG A 266 -5.57 22.87 -7.57
C ARG A 266 -6.05 22.80 -6.13
N GLY A 267 -5.58 21.80 -5.38
CA GLY A 267 -5.92 21.62 -3.97
C GLY A 267 -4.70 21.37 -3.11
N CYS A 268 -4.63 22.04 -1.96
CA CYS A 268 -3.59 21.81 -0.98
C CYS A 268 -4.17 21.56 0.41
N GLY A 269 -3.87 20.43 1.01
CA GLY A 269 -4.15 20.18 2.42
C GLY A 269 -2.91 20.30 3.28
N PHE A 270 -3.07 20.82 4.50
CA PHE A 270 -1.98 21.00 5.43
C PHE A 270 -2.31 20.30 6.76
N TYR A 271 -1.55 19.24 7.05
CA TYR A 271 -1.60 18.46 8.28
C TYR A 271 -0.44 18.83 9.18
N VAL A 272 -0.74 19.10 10.45
CA VAL A 272 0.26 19.35 11.47
C VAL A 272 -0.01 18.48 12.68
N SER A 273 1.01 17.77 13.15
CA SER A 273 0.95 16.91 14.33
C SER A 273 1.81 17.41 15.48
N ASN A 274 1.53 16.91 16.69
CA ASN A 274 2.32 17.13 17.92
C ASN A 274 2.49 18.60 18.33
N LEU A 275 1.57 19.48 17.93
CA LEU A 275 1.53 20.88 18.36
C LEU A 275 1.32 20.98 19.88
N LYS A 276 2.13 21.80 20.56
CA LYS A 276 2.04 22.10 22.00
C LYS A 276 2.00 23.61 22.24
N ASP A 277 1.48 24.02 23.39
CA ASP A 277 1.48 25.44 23.79
C ASP A 277 2.88 26.06 23.59
N GLY A 278 2.96 27.14 22.82
CA GLY A 278 4.20 27.78 22.37
C GLY A 278 4.52 27.61 20.88
N ASP A 279 3.88 26.67 20.16
CA ASP A 279 4.12 26.42 18.73
C ASP A 279 3.29 27.30 17.77
N GLU A 280 2.47 28.23 18.27
CA GLU A 280 1.53 29.04 17.48
C GLU A 280 2.27 29.86 16.41
N ALA A 281 3.37 30.50 16.80
CA ALA A 281 4.19 31.31 15.90
C ALA A 281 4.87 30.45 14.82
N TRP A 282 5.28 29.23 15.17
CA TRP A 282 5.84 28.28 14.21
C TRP A 282 4.78 27.84 13.20
N LEU A 283 3.60 27.42 13.67
CA LEU A 283 2.47 27.02 12.82
C LEU A 283 2.09 28.12 11.83
N ALA A 284 1.97 29.35 12.34
CA ALA A 284 1.65 30.54 11.57
C ALA A 284 2.71 30.84 10.49
N SER A 285 3.99 30.79 10.85
CA SER A 285 5.11 30.98 9.91
C SER A 285 5.12 29.94 8.79
N VAL A 286 4.96 28.66 9.14
CA VAL A 286 4.88 27.57 8.15
C VAL A 286 3.68 27.76 7.24
N ALA A 287 2.49 27.94 7.80
CA ALA A 287 1.25 28.10 7.04
C ALA A 287 1.36 29.26 6.05
N GLN A 288 1.86 30.42 6.48
CA GLN A 288 2.05 31.58 5.61
C GLN A 288 3.01 31.29 4.46
N LYS A 289 4.14 30.64 4.74
CA LYS A 289 5.18 30.40 3.73
C LYS A 289 4.76 29.40 2.67
N ILE A 290 4.01 28.36 3.05
CA ILE A 290 3.60 27.31 2.11
C ILE A 290 2.22 27.54 1.48
N MET A 291 1.47 28.55 1.94
CA MET A 291 0.09 28.77 1.49
C MET A 291 -0.01 28.91 -0.04
N PRO A 292 -0.85 28.09 -0.71
CA PRO A 292 -1.15 28.27 -2.12
C PRO A 292 -1.89 29.59 -2.38
N ASN A 293 -1.84 30.09 -3.61
CA ASN A 293 -2.51 31.35 -3.98
C ASN A 293 -4.01 31.38 -3.67
N GLU A 294 -4.69 30.24 -3.76
CA GLU A 294 -6.13 30.11 -3.46
C GLU A 294 -6.43 29.80 -1.98
N GLY A 295 -5.40 29.57 -1.17
CA GLY A 295 -5.51 29.06 0.19
C GLY A 295 -5.44 27.54 0.29
N PHE A 296 -5.67 27.03 1.49
CA PHE A 296 -5.73 25.59 1.77
C PHE A 296 -7.14 25.04 1.50
N TYR A 297 -7.22 23.82 0.99
CA TYR A 297 -8.46 23.05 0.95
C TYR A 297 -8.83 22.56 2.35
N GLY A 298 -7.83 22.21 3.16
CA GLY A 298 -8.08 21.91 4.56
C GLY A 298 -6.84 22.06 5.43
N LEU A 299 -7.08 22.49 6.65
CA LEU A 299 -6.11 22.60 7.73
C LEU A 299 -6.44 21.57 8.80
N PHE A 300 -5.52 20.65 9.08
CA PHE A 300 -5.73 19.51 9.96
C PHE A 300 -4.71 19.55 11.08
N LEU A 301 -5.14 19.96 12.27
CA LEU A 301 -4.30 19.98 13.47
C LEU A 301 -4.62 18.72 14.27
N VAL A 302 -3.80 17.68 14.09
CA VAL A 302 -4.02 16.34 14.64
C VAL A 302 -3.09 16.10 15.84
N SER A 303 -3.54 15.33 16.82
CA SER A 303 -2.76 15.04 18.04
C SER A 303 -2.18 16.31 18.69
N CYS A 304 -2.98 17.38 18.71
CA CYS A 304 -2.58 18.68 19.22
C CYS A 304 -2.79 18.72 20.74
N ASN A 305 -1.75 19.04 21.50
CA ASN A 305 -1.81 19.24 22.95
C ASN A 305 -2.05 20.71 23.32
N PHE A 306 -2.58 21.52 22.41
CA PHE A 306 -2.96 22.89 22.73
C PHE A 306 -4.01 22.93 23.84
N SER A 307 -3.89 23.91 24.72
CA SER A 307 -5.03 24.37 25.50
C SER A 307 -6.06 25.06 24.58
N VAL A 308 -7.32 25.16 25.03
CA VAL A 308 -8.38 25.82 24.25
C VAL A 308 -8.00 27.27 23.90
N ASN A 309 -7.46 28.02 24.87
CA ASN A 309 -7.06 29.42 24.68
C ASN A 309 -5.93 29.56 23.65
N VAL A 310 -4.96 28.63 23.68
CA VAL A 310 -3.86 28.62 22.71
C VAL A 310 -4.38 28.29 21.31
N MET A 311 -5.29 27.32 21.19
CA MET A 311 -5.91 26.99 19.91
C MET A 311 -6.67 28.19 19.33
N GLN A 312 -7.45 28.90 20.15
CA GLN A 312 -8.13 30.14 19.75
C GLN A 312 -7.14 31.20 19.26
N SER A 313 -6.05 31.40 20.00
CA SER A 313 -4.99 32.35 19.63
C SER A 313 -4.31 31.96 18.33
N ALA A 314 -4.01 30.67 18.11
CA ALA A 314 -3.43 30.17 16.88
C ALA A 314 -4.38 30.36 15.68
N ILE A 315 -5.67 30.10 15.85
CA ILE A 315 -6.70 30.33 14.81
C ILE A 315 -6.81 31.81 14.46
N GLN A 316 -6.85 32.67 15.47
CA GLN A 316 -6.89 34.12 15.28
C GLN A 316 -5.64 34.58 14.51
N LEU A 317 -4.46 34.11 14.89
CA LEU A 317 -3.21 34.42 14.21
C LEU A 317 -3.23 33.97 12.74
N LEU A 318 -3.68 32.75 12.44
CA LEU A 318 -3.83 32.26 11.07
C LEU A 318 -4.83 33.13 10.28
N SER A 319 -5.95 33.53 10.90
CA SER A 319 -6.94 34.42 10.31
C SER A 319 -6.36 35.80 9.99
N ASP A 320 -5.61 36.39 10.93
CA ASP A 320 -5.01 37.73 10.78
C ASP A 320 -3.93 37.74 9.69
N MET A 321 -3.26 36.62 9.47
CA MET A 321 -2.33 36.43 8.36
C MET A 321 -3.03 36.18 7.01
N GLY A 322 -4.36 36.17 7.00
CA GLY A 322 -5.16 35.95 5.80
C GLY A 322 -5.14 34.52 5.30
N ILE A 323 -4.82 33.54 6.16
CA ILE A 323 -4.86 32.12 5.79
C ILE A 323 -6.31 31.74 5.48
N LYS A 324 -6.56 31.35 4.22
CA LYS A 324 -7.87 30.86 3.77
C LYS A 324 -7.88 29.35 3.85
N THR A 325 -8.95 28.77 4.41
CA THR A 325 -9.15 27.32 4.41
C THR A 325 -10.62 26.94 4.24
N TRP A 326 -10.92 25.92 3.45
CA TRP A 326 -12.30 25.44 3.29
C TRP A 326 -12.74 24.53 4.43
N GLN A 327 -11.80 23.74 4.96
CA GLN A 327 -12.03 22.80 6.04
C GLN A 327 -11.03 23.00 7.18
N VAL A 328 -11.50 22.87 8.42
CA VAL A 328 -10.62 22.75 9.59
C VAL A 328 -10.96 21.48 10.35
N CYS A 329 -9.96 20.65 10.60
CA CYS A 329 -10.09 19.48 11.46
C CYS A 329 -9.15 19.61 12.65
N LEU A 330 -9.71 19.43 13.84
CA LEU A 330 -8.96 19.54 15.09
C LEU A 330 -9.11 18.27 15.92
N SER A 331 -8.01 17.85 16.52
CA SER A 331 -8.01 16.80 17.54
C SER A 331 -7.02 17.10 18.65
N SER A 332 -7.54 17.13 19.87
CA SER A 332 -6.78 17.33 21.10
C SER A 332 -7.38 16.49 22.23
N PRO A 333 -6.57 15.88 23.10
CA PRO A 333 -7.07 15.26 24.32
C PRO A 333 -7.63 16.31 25.31
N ASN A 334 -7.27 17.59 25.16
CA ASN A 334 -7.70 18.67 26.04
C ASN A 334 -9.10 19.22 25.68
N PHE A 335 -9.72 18.75 24.60
CA PHE A 335 -11.03 19.24 24.16
C PHE A 335 -12.16 18.41 24.74
N THR A 336 -13.01 19.06 25.53
CA THR A 336 -14.35 18.57 25.84
C THR A 336 -15.28 18.80 24.65
N GLU A 337 -16.40 18.09 24.59
CA GLU A 337 -17.41 18.31 23.54
C GLU A 337 -17.95 19.76 23.55
N GLU A 338 -18.10 20.35 24.74
CA GLU A 338 -18.57 21.73 24.93
C GLU A 338 -17.57 22.74 24.35
N ASN A 339 -16.30 22.67 24.76
CA ASN A 339 -15.27 23.58 24.26
C ASN A 339 -15.04 23.41 22.75
N ALA A 340 -15.21 22.19 22.21
CA ALA A 340 -15.11 21.94 20.79
C ALA A 340 -16.26 22.60 19.99
N LYS A 341 -17.47 22.66 20.55
CA LYS A 341 -18.61 23.37 19.95
C LYS A 341 -18.38 24.88 19.93
N ASP A 342 -17.87 25.45 21.02
CA ASP A 342 -17.54 26.87 21.11
C ASP A 342 -16.44 27.26 20.12
N LEU A 343 -15.37 26.45 20.06
CA LEU A 343 -14.27 26.64 19.12
C LEU A 343 -14.74 26.56 17.68
N LYS A 344 -15.66 25.64 17.37
CA LYS A 344 -16.30 25.55 16.05
C LYS A 344 -17.02 26.84 15.69
N HIS A 345 -17.80 27.42 16.60
CA HIS A 345 -18.50 28.67 16.33
C HIS A 345 -17.52 29.82 16.02
N GLN A 346 -16.42 29.91 16.76
CA GLN A 346 -15.38 30.92 16.52
C GLN A 346 -14.66 30.70 15.19
N LEU A 347 -14.30 29.46 14.86
CA LEU A 347 -13.66 29.10 13.59
C LEU A 347 -14.49 29.48 12.35
N GLN A 348 -15.83 29.39 12.43
CA GLN A 348 -16.73 29.80 11.36
C GLN A 348 -16.65 31.30 11.10
N HIS A 349 -16.44 32.09 12.17
CA HIS A 349 -16.33 33.54 12.07
C HIS A 349 -14.97 33.98 11.49
N HIS A 350 -13.88 33.33 11.89
CA HIS A 350 -12.52 33.79 11.58
C HIS A 350 -11.97 33.28 10.24
N LEU A 351 -12.05 31.98 9.96
CA LEU A 351 -11.32 31.39 8.83
C LEU A 351 -12.11 31.33 7.50
N ARG A 352 -13.33 31.90 7.45
CA ARG A 352 -14.28 31.73 6.33
C ARG A 352 -14.40 30.26 5.90
N SER A 353 -14.39 29.35 6.87
CA SER A 353 -14.43 27.92 6.63
C SER A 353 -15.87 27.45 6.45
N TYR A 354 -16.08 26.54 5.50
CA TYR A 354 -17.41 25.99 5.21
C TYR A 354 -17.72 24.75 6.06
N TYR A 355 -16.67 24.07 6.55
CA TYR A 355 -16.82 22.81 7.27
C TYR A 355 -15.78 22.67 8.39
N ILE A 356 -16.27 22.45 9.62
CA ILE A 356 -15.43 22.18 10.78
C ILE A 356 -15.84 20.86 11.41
N GLN A 357 -14.87 19.97 11.53
CA GLN A 357 -15.03 18.66 12.16
C GLN A 357 -14.04 18.54 13.32
N TYR A 358 -14.57 18.37 14.53
CA TYR A 358 -13.75 17.99 15.68
C TYR A 358 -13.90 16.48 15.91
N LYS A 359 -12.80 15.83 16.28
CA LYS A 359 -12.82 14.43 16.72
C LYS A 359 -12.06 14.32 18.03
N LEU A 360 -12.71 13.71 19.02
CA LEU A 360 -12.04 13.20 20.21
C LEU A 360 -10.96 12.22 19.74
N ALA A 361 -9.77 12.28 20.33
CA ALA A 361 -8.54 11.65 19.84
C ALA A 361 -8.72 10.16 19.48
N GLU A 362 -9.56 9.43 20.23
CA GLU A 362 -9.85 8.00 20.03
C GLU A 362 -10.56 7.68 18.71
N ASN A 363 -11.21 8.66 18.06
CA ASN A 363 -12.01 8.43 16.84
C ASN A 363 -11.28 8.74 15.54
N LEU A 364 -10.01 9.18 15.56
CA LEU A 364 -9.27 9.44 14.32
C LEU A 364 -8.80 8.15 13.63
N GLU A 365 -8.45 7.11 14.41
CA GLU A 365 -8.00 5.82 13.88
C GLU A 365 -9.05 5.11 13.01
N LEU A 366 -10.33 5.26 13.35
CA LEU A 366 -11.46 4.59 12.67
C LEU A 366 -11.71 5.12 11.26
N TYR A 367 -11.38 6.38 10.99
CA TYR A 367 -11.56 6.97 9.67
C TYR A 367 -10.31 6.87 8.80
N GLY A 368 -9.25 6.27 9.33
CA GLY A 368 -8.06 6.00 8.56
C GLY A 368 -7.21 7.23 8.23
N TRP A 369 -7.41 8.34 8.96
CA TRP A 369 -6.55 9.53 8.92
C TRP A 369 -5.38 9.33 9.86
#